data_AF-A0A3R6DVR1-F1
#
_entry.id   AF-A0A3R6DVR1-F1
#
_cell.length_a   1.000
_cell.length_b   1.000
_cell.length_c   1.000
_cell.angle_alpha   90.00
_cell.angle_beta   90.00
_cell.angle_gamma   90.00
#
_symmetry.space_group_name_H-M   'P 1'
#
loop_
_entity.id
_entity.type
_entity.pdbx_description
1 polymer ?
#
loop_
_entity_poly.entity_id
_entity_poly.type
_entity_poly.pdbx_seq_one_letter_code
_entity_poly.pdbx_strand_id
1 'polypeptide(L)' 'MNMTVYELSELQKEELKIEMLKDKFGYKLSFRELSFANELISDRELFERFKDQTFTDKDFIVSR' A
#
# COMPACT_ATOMS: atom_id res chain seq x y z
N MET A 1 -13.60 11.61 2.34
CA MET A 1 -12.75 12.72 1.87
C MET A 1 -11.77 12.13 0.86
N ASN A 2 -11.42 12.84 -0.20
CA ASN A 2 -10.41 12.34 -1.15
C ASN A 2 -9.03 12.75 -0.64
N MET A 3 -8.10 11.80 -0.61
CA MET A 3 -6.74 11.95 -0.13
C MET A 3 -5.77 11.46 -1.21
N THR A 4 -4.68 12.18 -1.39
CA THR A 4 -3.56 11.72 -2.22
C THR A 4 -2.69 10.73 -1.43
N VAL A 5 -1.83 9.98 -2.11
CA VAL A 5 -0.89 9.04 -1.46
C VAL A 5 -0.01 9.70 -0.39
N TYR A 6 0.25 11.01 -0.52
CA TYR A 6 1.03 11.80 0.44
C TYR A 6 0.28 12.10 1.73
N GLU A 7 -1.05 12.11 1.68
CA GLU A 7 -1.94 12.43 2.79
C GLU A 7 -2.38 11.17 3.56
N LEU A 8 -2.02 9.99 3.07
CA LEU A 8 -2.31 8.72 3.72
C LEU A 8 -1.52 8.56 5.03
N SER A 9 -2.14 7.89 6.00
CA SER A 9 -1.45 7.42 7.20
C SER A 9 -0.42 6.34 6.87
N GLU A 10 0.54 6.12 7.76
CA GLU A 10 1.58 5.09 7.59
C GLU A 10 0.97 3.69 7.41
N LEU A 11 -0.13 3.39 8.14
CA LEU A 11 -0.83 2.12 8.00
C LEU A 11 -1.46 1.95 6.61
N GLN A 12 -2.09 2.99 6.07
CA GLN A 12 -2.68 2.96 4.72
C GLN A 12 -1.60 2.84 3.64
N LYS A 13 -0.46 3.51 3.82
CA LYS A 13 0.69 3.34 2.91
C LYS A 13 1.24 1.92 2.95
N GLU A 14 1.31 1.31 4.13
CA GLU A 14 1.72 -0.09 4.29
C GLU A 14 0.77 -1.05 3.56
N GLU A 15 -0.55 -0.84 3.65
CA GLU A 15 -1.53 -1.62 2.89
C GLU A 15 -1.32 -1.50 1.38
N LEU A 16 -1.06 -0.30 0.86
CA LEU A 16 -0.75 -0.12 -0.57
C LEU A 16 0.55 -0.82 -0.97
N LYS A 17 1.58 -0.78 -0.12
CA LYS A 17 2.85 -1.51 -0.38
C LYS A 17 2.62 -3.02 -0.38
N ILE A 18 1.76 -3.53 0.50
CA ILE A 18 1.36 -4.94 0.50
C ILE A 18 0.67 -5.31 -0.81
N GLU A 19 -0.27 -4.49 -1.30
CA GLU A 19 -0.93 -4.71 -2.59
C GLU A 19 0.08 -4.70 -3.75
N MET A 20 1.05 -3.77 -3.74
CA MET A 20 2.14 -3.75 -4.72
C MET A 20 2.99 -5.02 -4.69
N LEU A 21 3.24 -5.58 -3.51
CA LEU A 21 4.01 -6.82 -3.40
C LEU A 21 3.21 -8.02 -3.88
N LYS A 22 1.91 -8.09 -3.57
CA LYS A 22 1.03 -9.13 -4.11
C LYS A 22 1.03 -9.12 -5.64
N ASP A 23 0.94 -7.92 -6.24
CA ASP A 23 1.02 -7.72 -7.69
C ASP A 23 2.39 -8.14 -8.25
N LYS A 24 3.48 -7.77 -7.57
CA LYS A 24 4.86 -8.08 -7.98
C LYS A 24 5.19 -9.57 -7.95
N PHE A 25 4.74 -10.27 -6.91
CA PHE A 25 5.08 -11.68 -6.69
C PHE A 25 4.06 -12.63 -7.33
N GLY A 26 2.81 -12.19 -7.57
CA GLY A 26 1.77 -12.99 -8.20
C GLY A 26 1.29 -14.19 -7.35
N TYR A 27 1.72 -14.29 -6.09
CA TYR A 27 1.27 -15.30 -5.13
C TYR A 27 0.90 -14.67 -3.79
N LYS A 28 0.15 -15.42 -2.98
CA LYS A 28 -0.23 -14.99 -1.63
C LYS A 28 1.00 -14.99 -0.73
N LEU A 29 1.46 -13.79 -0.39
CA LEU A 29 2.59 -13.58 0.52
C LEU A 29 2.27 -14.12 1.92
N SER A 30 3.27 -14.75 2.54
CA SER A 30 3.20 -15.15 3.95
C SER A 30 3.21 -13.94 4.87
N PHE A 31 2.75 -14.12 6.12
CA PHE A 31 2.78 -13.06 7.13
C PHE A 31 4.20 -12.47 7.32
N ARG A 32 5.23 -13.30 7.17
CA ARG A 32 6.62 -12.89 7.28
C ARG A 32 7.07 -12.04 6.09
N GLU A 33 6.59 -12.32 4.89
CA GLU A 33 6.88 -11.48 3.72
C GLU A 33 6.14 -10.15 3.79
N LEU A 34 4.90 -10.17 4.30
CA LEU A 34 4.12 -8.95 4.54
C LEU A 34 4.77 -8.03 5.59
N SER A 35 5.38 -8.60 6.64
CA SER A 35 6.07 -7.79 7.66
C SER A 35 7.29 -7.04 7.14
N PHE A 36 7.84 -7.44 5.97
CA PHE A 36 8.94 -6.74 5.30
C PHE A 36 8.46 -5.81 4.19
N ALA A 37 7.14 -5.56 4.06
CA ALA A 37 6.61 -4.80 2.94
C ALA A 37 7.19 -3.37 2.87
N ASN A 38 7.36 -2.72 4.02
CA ASN A 38 7.99 -1.41 4.13
C ASN A 38 9.48 -1.40 3.77
N GLU A 39 10.17 -2.53 3.90
CA GLU A 39 11.58 -2.68 3.51
C GLU A 39 11.75 -3.02 2.02
N LEU A 40 10.75 -3.69 1.43
CA LEU A 40 10.78 -4.15 0.04
C LEU A 40 10.26 -3.10 -0.96
N ILE A 41 9.31 -2.26 -0.54
CA ILE A 41 8.76 -1.17 -1.36
C ILE A 41 9.08 0.16 -0.68
N SER A 42 9.94 0.94 -1.33
CA SER A 42 10.27 2.29 -0.87
C SER A 42 9.08 3.24 -0.99
N ASP A 43 9.01 4.25 -0.13
CA ASP A 43 7.97 5.29 -0.23
C ASP A 43 8.02 6.00 -1.58
N ARG A 44 9.20 6.15 -2.17
CA ARG A 44 9.35 6.72 -3.51
C ARG A 44 8.63 5.88 -4.56
N GLU A 45 8.80 4.56 -4.53
CA GLU A 45 8.13 3.65 -5.49
C GLU A 45 6.62 3.65 -5.28
N LEU A 46 6.18 3.67 -4.03
CA LEU A 46 4.77 3.85 -3.67
C LEU A 46 4.21 5.15 -4.25
N PHE A 47 4.89 6.27 -4.03
CA PHE A 47 4.45 7.58 -4.52
C PHE A 47 4.45 7.65 -6.04
N GLU A 48 5.48 7.14 -6.72
CA GLU A 48 5.52 7.15 -8.18
C GLU A 48 4.38 6.33 -8.80
N ARG A 49 3.98 5.22 -8.17
CA ARG A 49 2.88 4.37 -8.65
C ARG A 49 1.50 4.99 -8.41
N PHE A 50 1.33 5.74 -7.32
CA PHE A 50 0.02 6.23 -6.88
C PHE A 50 -0.15 7.76 -6.87
N LYS A 51 0.84 8.53 -7.36
CA LYS A 51 0.82 10.02 -7.36
C LYS A 51 -0.41 10.63 -8.04
N ASP A 52 -0.94 9.96 -9.07
CA ASP A 52 -2.08 10.44 -9.86
C ASP A 52 -3.42 9.83 -9.40
N GLN A 53 -3.39 9.04 -8.31
CA GLN A 53 -4.58 8.40 -7.75
C GLN A 53 -5.05 9.13 -6.49
N THR A 54 -6.37 9.19 -6.35
CA THR A 54 -7.02 9.69 -5.13
C THR A 54 -7.69 8.53 -4.43
N PHE A 55 -7.46 8.43 -3.13
CA PHE A 55 -8.03 7.42 -2.27
C PHE A 55 -9.08 8.03 -1.34
N THR A 56 -9.93 7.18 -0.82
CA THR A 56 -10.90 7.50 0.22
C THR A 56 -10.73 6.52 1.37
N ASP A 57 -11.25 6.86 2.54
CA ASP A 57 -11.26 5.92 3.68
C ASP A 57 -11.90 4.56 3.32
N LYS A 58 -12.78 4.53 2.33
CA LYS A 58 -13.44 3.30 1.86
C LYS A 58 -12.49 2.32 1.17
N ASP A 59 -11.42 2.84 0.56
CA ASP A 59 -10.40 2.02 -0.10
C ASP A 59 -9.54 1.25 0.89
N PHE A 60 -9.54 1.65 2.17
CA PHE A 60 -8.79 1.05 3.27
C PHE A 60 -9.71 0.45 4.34
N ILE A 61 -11.00 0.23 4.04
CA ILE A 61 -11.88 -0.49 4.97
C ILE A 61 -11.39 -1.93 5.01
N VAL A 62 -10.55 -2.19 6.00
CA VAL A 62 -10.24 -3.51 6.51
C VAL A 62 -11.57 -4.25 6.64
N SER A 63 -11.78 -5.24 5.77
CA SER A 63 -12.85 -6.22 5.98
C SER A 63 -12.53 -6.92 7.29
N ARG A 64 -13.17 -6.44 8.36
CA ARG A 64 -13.05 -6.98 9.71
C ARG A 64 -13.63 -8.38 9.78
#